data_AF-A0A3N5VQB1-F1
#
_entry.id   AF-A0A3N5VQB1-F1
#
_cell.length_a   1.000
_cell.length_b   1.000
_cell.length_c   1.000
_cell.angle_alpha   90.00
_cell.angle_beta   90.00
_cell.angle_gamma   90.00
#
_symmetry.space_group_name_H-M   'P 1'
#
loop_
_entity.id
_entity.type
_entity.pdbx_description
1 polymer ?
#
loop_
_entity_poly.entity_id
_entity_poly.type
_entity_poly.pdbx_seq_one_letter_code
_entity_poly.pdbx_strand_id
1 'polypeptide(L)'
;MKIYLFFLLNVIFVSVSVLPQSNAQTNSTTNGTLPTGNLTGPGNLTGTAQPGNLTGTTQTDLIGSAQPDNLIGTTSDDFIFGGAGFDNITGNQGNDEIDGGVGGDNIVGGDGDDLIFGGIGNDNISGGEGNDDLYGGPGADFLDGGTGTDYFDCGTSSDTISNVNISEGDIVTANCEKMTR
;
A
#
# COMPACT_ATOMS: atom_id res chain seq x y z
N MET A 1 0.50 76.12 -21.13
CA MET A 1 0.89 75.82 -19.73
C MET A 1 -0.13 74.83 -19.16
N LYS A 2 0.37 73.69 -18.66
CA LYS A 2 -0.33 72.57 -17.98
C LYS A 2 -1.22 71.65 -18.86
N ILE A 3 -0.63 70.54 -19.31
CA ILE A 3 -1.32 69.33 -19.75
C ILE A 3 -1.31 68.35 -18.55
N TYR A 4 -2.48 67.86 -18.17
CA TYR A 4 -2.65 66.90 -17.07
C TYR A 4 -2.46 65.46 -17.56
N LEU A 5 -1.73 64.74 -16.72
CA LEU A 5 -1.37 63.33 -16.71
C LEU A 5 -2.59 62.41 -16.54
N PHE A 6 -2.70 61.32 -17.31
CA PHE A 6 -3.47 60.14 -16.90
C PHE A 6 -2.77 58.85 -17.34
N PHE A 7 -2.62 57.96 -16.36
CA PHE A 7 -1.94 56.66 -16.36
C PHE A 7 -2.48 55.67 -17.42
N LEU A 8 -1.58 54.91 -18.06
CA LEU A 8 -1.92 53.58 -18.60
C LEU A 8 -1.27 52.49 -17.75
N LEU A 9 -2.13 51.59 -17.28
CA LEU A 9 -1.85 50.37 -16.55
C LEU A 9 -1.17 49.36 -17.49
N ASN A 10 0.05 48.90 -17.19
CA ASN A 10 0.66 47.77 -17.88
C ASN A 10 0.35 46.49 -17.09
N VAL A 11 -0.63 45.71 -17.56
CA VAL A 11 -0.86 44.33 -17.11
C VAL A 11 0.01 43.43 -17.98
N ILE A 12 1.10 42.93 -17.42
CA ILE A 12 1.97 41.94 -18.07
C ILE A 12 1.31 40.56 -17.88
N PHE A 13 0.80 39.97 -18.96
CA PHE A 13 0.43 38.56 -18.97
C PHE A 13 1.72 37.72 -19.09
N VAL A 14 2.09 37.00 -18.03
CA VAL A 14 3.09 35.94 -18.13
C VAL A 14 2.36 34.63 -18.41
N SER A 15 2.45 34.15 -19.65
CA SER A 15 2.00 32.81 -20.03
C SER A 15 2.94 31.77 -19.41
N VAL A 16 2.45 31.01 -18.43
CA VAL A 16 3.13 29.83 -17.89
C VAL A 16 2.94 28.69 -18.90
N SER A 17 4.04 28.26 -19.52
CA SER A 17 4.07 27.02 -20.31
C SER A 17 3.94 25.84 -19.35
N VAL A 18 2.85 25.09 -19.45
CA VAL A 18 2.69 23.83 -18.73
C VAL A 18 3.55 22.77 -19.43
N LEU A 19 4.70 22.44 -18.84
CA LEU A 19 5.45 21.24 -19.20
C LEU A 19 4.69 20.01 -18.68
N PRO A 20 4.66 18.89 -19.43
CA PRO A 20 3.99 17.67 -18.97
C PRO A 20 4.68 17.16 -17.71
N GLN A 21 3.88 16.96 -16.66
CA GLN A 21 4.33 16.54 -15.35
C GLN A 21 4.71 15.05 -15.37
N SER A 22 6.01 14.74 -15.41
CA SER A 22 6.51 13.42 -15.01
C SER A 22 6.62 13.39 -13.49
N ASN A 23 5.57 12.93 -12.81
CA ASN A 23 5.31 13.02 -11.37
C ASN A 23 6.15 12.08 -10.46
N ALA A 24 7.38 11.73 -10.82
CA ALA A 24 8.28 11.03 -9.90
C ALA A 24 9.16 12.05 -9.18
N GLN A 25 8.68 12.63 -8.07
CA GLN A 25 9.51 13.45 -7.20
C GLN A 25 10.12 12.58 -6.10
N THR A 26 11.43 12.38 -6.18
CA THR A 26 12.20 11.62 -5.20
C THR A 26 12.32 12.43 -3.90
N ASN A 27 11.47 12.17 -2.90
CA ASN A 27 11.62 12.83 -1.59
C ASN A 27 12.67 12.08 -0.77
N SER A 28 13.92 12.44 -1.01
CA SER A 28 15.05 12.03 -0.19
C SER A 28 14.95 12.76 1.16
N THR A 29 14.68 11.99 2.22
CA THR A 29 15.05 12.23 3.63
C THR A 29 14.19 13.07 4.59
N THR A 30 13.01 13.59 4.27
CA THR A 30 12.18 14.21 5.33
C THR A 30 10.69 14.01 5.13
N ASN A 31 10.08 13.24 6.05
CA ASN A 31 8.81 13.49 6.74
C ASN A 31 8.04 14.70 6.18
N GLY A 32 7.44 14.54 5.01
CA GLY A 32 7.04 15.65 4.14
C GLY A 32 5.82 15.29 3.33
N THR A 33 4.68 15.76 3.81
CA THR A 33 3.38 15.69 3.14
C THR A 33 3.44 16.55 1.88
N LEU A 34 3.62 15.93 0.71
CA LEU A 34 3.67 16.64 -0.58
C LEU A 34 2.26 16.85 -1.16
N PRO A 35 2.00 17.90 -1.95
CA PRO A 35 0.66 18.21 -2.47
C PRO A 35 0.10 17.19 -3.48
N THR A 36 0.96 16.30 -3.99
CA THR A 36 0.59 15.23 -4.93
C THR A 36 0.69 13.91 -4.20
N GLY A 37 -0.34 13.06 -4.28
CA GLY A 37 -0.38 11.77 -3.58
C GLY A 37 0.72 10.78 -3.98
N ASN A 38 1.51 11.06 -5.03
CA ASN A 38 2.58 10.16 -5.46
C ASN A 38 3.93 10.52 -4.82
N LEU A 39 4.51 9.56 -4.10
CA LEU A 39 5.82 9.62 -3.47
C LEU A 39 6.70 8.46 -3.96
N THR A 40 7.97 8.75 -4.23
CA THR A 40 8.97 7.71 -4.45
C THR A 40 10.22 8.09 -3.68
N GLY A 41 10.86 7.16 -2.98
CA GLY A 41 12.11 7.48 -2.30
C GLY A 41 12.60 6.46 -1.28
N PRO A 42 13.82 6.67 -0.74
CA PRO A 42 14.39 5.84 0.30
C PRO A 42 13.89 6.23 1.70
N GLY A 43 13.90 5.28 2.64
CA GLY A 43 13.45 5.51 4.02
C GLY A 43 11.93 5.68 4.13
N ASN A 44 11.44 6.19 5.27
CA ASN A 44 10.01 6.25 5.55
C ASN A 44 9.25 7.25 4.64
N LEU A 45 8.26 6.74 3.91
CA LEU A 45 7.33 7.49 3.08
C LEU A 45 5.95 7.53 3.75
N THR A 46 5.42 8.74 3.99
CA THR A 46 4.07 8.92 4.53
C THR A 46 3.17 9.62 3.52
N GLY A 47 2.02 9.00 3.25
CA GLY A 47 0.98 9.45 2.34
C GLY A 47 0.33 10.75 2.78
N THR A 48 -0.54 11.27 1.91
CA THR A 48 -1.22 12.55 2.13
C THR A 48 -2.72 12.32 2.28
N ALA A 49 -3.52 13.32 2.65
CA ALA A 49 -4.99 13.15 2.74
C ALA A 49 -5.69 12.96 1.37
N GLN A 50 -4.98 12.58 0.32
CA GLN A 50 -5.46 12.34 -1.04
C GLN A 50 -4.98 10.96 -1.49
N PRO A 51 -5.74 10.25 -2.35
CA PRO A 51 -5.29 9.01 -2.97
C PRO A 51 -3.89 9.15 -3.55
N GLY A 52 -3.02 8.19 -3.28
CA GLY A 52 -1.61 8.28 -3.57
C GLY A 52 -0.96 7.00 -4.09
N ASN A 53 0.24 7.16 -4.67
CA ASN A 53 1.13 6.05 -4.99
C ASN A 53 2.43 6.23 -4.23
N LEU A 54 2.71 5.36 -3.27
CA LEU A 54 3.95 5.35 -2.52
C LEU A 54 4.83 4.22 -3.07
N THR A 55 6.06 4.53 -3.44
CA THR A 55 7.00 3.54 -3.96
C THR A 55 8.34 3.65 -3.25
N GLY A 56 8.73 2.61 -2.51
CA GLY A 56 10.03 2.54 -1.87
C GLY A 56 11.17 2.42 -2.88
N THR A 57 12.38 2.84 -2.49
CA THR A 57 13.57 2.60 -3.32
C THR A 57 14.69 1.85 -2.58
N THR A 58 14.77 1.96 -1.25
CA THR A 58 15.68 1.18 -0.39
C THR A 58 15.23 1.26 1.06
N GLN A 59 14.91 0.12 1.69
CA GLN A 59 14.67 -0.03 3.13
C GLN A 59 13.67 1.02 3.64
N THR A 60 12.45 0.91 3.11
CA THR A 60 11.46 1.99 3.12
C THR A 60 10.26 1.52 3.91
N ASP A 61 9.98 2.17 5.04
CA ASP A 61 8.66 2.04 5.66
C ASP A 61 7.65 2.84 4.82
N LEU A 62 6.52 2.24 4.43
CA LEU A 62 5.44 2.91 3.72
C LEU A 62 4.25 3.08 4.65
N ILE A 63 3.74 4.31 4.75
CA ILE A 63 2.53 4.62 5.52
C ILE A 63 1.58 5.33 4.58
N GLY A 64 0.46 4.70 4.24
CA GLY A 64 -0.62 5.27 3.45
C GLY A 64 -1.46 6.26 4.25
N SER A 65 -2.67 6.51 3.77
CA SER A 65 -3.54 7.57 4.22
C SER A 65 -4.88 7.03 4.68
N ALA A 66 -5.90 7.90 4.72
CA ALA A 66 -7.28 7.49 4.96
C ALA A 66 -8.07 7.39 3.64
N GLN A 67 -7.36 7.31 2.51
CA GLN A 67 -7.90 7.24 1.16
C GLN A 67 -7.26 6.06 0.43
N PRO A 68 -7.87 5.56 -0.66
CA PRO A 68 -7.29 4.51 -1.47
C PRO A 68 -5.88 4.85 -1.95
N ASP A 69 -4.91 4.02 -1.57
CA ASP A 69 -3.51 4.17 -1.89
C ASP A 69 -2.96 2.97 -2.68
N ASN A 70 -1.86 3.21 -3.39
CA ASN A 70 -1.05 2.16 -4.01
C ASN A 70 0.33 2.18 -3.36
N LEU A 71 0.65 1.16 -2.58
CA LEU A 71 1.87 1.07 -1.79
C LEU A 71 2.74 -0.05 -2.36
N ILE A 72 3.95 0.29 -2.79
CA ILE A 72 4.90 -0.66 -3.37
C ILE A 72 6.20 -0.60 -2.57
N GLY A 73 6.52 -1.70 -1.90
CA GLY A 73 7.77 -1.93 -1.20
C GLY A 73 8.97 -2.07 -2.16
N THR A 74 10.00 -2.71 -1.66
CA THR A 74 11.32 -2.83 -2.27
C THR A 74 11.73 -4.30 -2.33
N THR A 75 12.98 -4.59 -2.64
CA THR A 75 13.51 -5.96 -2.62
C THR A 75 14.16 -6.28 -1.27
N SER A 76 13.71 -5.65 -0.20
CA SER A 76 14.25 -5.75 1.16
C SER A 76 13.07 -5.70 2.12
N ASP A 77 13.26 -6.25 3.32
CA ASP A 77 12.27 -6.22 4.39
C ASP A 77 11.73 -4.79 4.61
N ASP A 78 10.43 -4.61 4.38
CA ASP A 78 9.71 -3.35 4.49
C ASP A 78 8.57 -3.43 5.52
N PHE A 79 8.27 -2.28 6.15
CA PHE A 79 7.08 -2.10 6.98
C PHE A 79 6.05 -1.29 6.21
N ILE A 80 4.90 -1.86 5.90
CA ILE A 80 3.87 -1.21 5.08
C ILE A 80 2.54 -1.12 5.83
N PHE A 81 2.02 0.09 6.01
CA PHE A 81 0.71 0.35 6.61
C PHE A 81 -0.19 1.06 5.60
N GLY A 82 -1.27 0.43 5.14
CA GLY A 82 -2.23 0.99 4.17
C GLY A 82 -3.02 2.16 4.76
N GLY A 83 -3.59 1.95 5.96
CA GLY A 83 -4.29 2.97 6.71
C GLY A 83 -5.79 2.77 6.66
N ALA A 84 -6.53 3.70 6.08
CA ALA A 84 -7.93 3.44 5.77
C ALA A 84 -8.15 3.68 4.29
N GLY A 85 -9.03 2.93 3.63
CA GLY A 85 -9.15 3.07 2.19
C GLY A 85 -9.62 1.80 1.51
N PHE A 86 -9.25 1.69 0.24
CA PHE A 86 -9.21 0.45 -0.50
C PHE A 86 -7.81 0.48 -1.07
N ASP A 87 -6.89 -0.17 -0.39
CA ASP A 87 -5.47 -0.03 -0.66
C ASP A 87 -4.98 -1.19 -1.52
N ASN A 88 -4.01 -0.90 -2.40
CA ASN A 88 -3.30 -1.91 -3.16
C ASN A 88 -1.87 -1.94 -2.66
N ILE A 89 -1.47 -3.02 -2.01
CA ILE A 89 -0.20 -3.15 -1.33
C ILE A 89 0.61 -4.28 -1.95
N THR A 90 1.89 -4.03 -2.23
CA THR A 90 2.83 -5.04 -2.75
C THR A 90 4.16 -4.90 -2.02
N GLY A 91 4.58 -5.93 -1.27
CA GLY A 91 5.88 -5.99 -0.58
C GLY A 91 7.06 -6.17 -1.55
N ASN A 92 6.90 -7.11 -2.49
CA ASN A 92 7.87 -7.59 -3.49
C ASN A 92 8.83 -8.66 -2.98
N GLN A 93 10.01 -8.32 -2.47
CA GLN A 93 10.95 -9.34 -1.98
C GLN A 93 11.45 -8.92 -0.61
N GLY A 94 11.81 -9.89 0.22
CA GLY A 94 12.20 -9.64 1.61
C GLY A 94 11.12 -10.15 2.53
N ASN A 95 11.40 -10.14 3.82
CA ASN A 95 10.44 -10.55 4.82
C ASN A 95 9.67 -9.30 5.28
N ASP A 96 8.50 -9.08 4.69
CA ASP A 96 7.75 -7.83 4.86
C ASP A 96 6.73 -7.92 6.01
N GLU A 97 6.50 -6.80 6.70
CA GLU A 97 5.39 -6.63 7.64
C GLU A 97 4.35 -5.68 7.04
N ILE A 98 3.18 -6.21 6.70
CA ILE A 98 2.14 -5.48 5.98
C ILE A 98 0.84 -5.46 6.78
N ASP A 99 0.26 -4.27 6.97
CA ASP A 99 -1.07 -4.06 7.58
C ASP A 99 -1.93 -3.20 6.65
N GLY A 100 -3.02 -3.78 6.11
CA GLY A 100 -3.98 -3.10 5.24
C GLY A 100 -4.76 -2.01 5.96
N GLY A 101 -5.14 -2.27 7.21
CA GLY A 101 -5.82 -1.33 8.08
C GLY A 101 -7.34 -1.40 7.99
N VAL A 102 -8.00 -0.36 7.50
CA VAL A 102 -9.48 -0.29 7.43
C VAL A 102 -9.91 -0.11 5.99
N GLY A 103 -10.53 -1.12 5.41
CA GLY A 103 -10.79 -1.14 3.98
C GLY A 103 -11.11 -2.53 3.50
N GLY A 104 -11.51 -2.65 2.25
CA GLY A 104 -11.29 -3.93 1.57
C GLY A 104 -9.99 -3.78 0.83
N ASP A 105 -8.93 -4.42 1.25
CA ASP A 105 -7.59 -4.15 0.73
C ASP A 105 -7.12 -5.30 -0.17
N ASN A 106 -6.28 -5.00 -1.16
CA ASN A 106 -5.59 -5.99 -1.98
C ASN A 106 -4.13 -6.01 -1.54
N ILE A 107 -3.68 -7.12 -0.96
CA ILE A 107 -2.33 -7.24 -0.38
C ILE A 107 -1.60 -8.41 -1.04
N VAL A 108 -0.37 -8.16 -1.47
CA VAL A 108 0.57 -9.18 -1.96
C VAL A 108 1.87 -9.02 -1.19
N GLY A 109 2.29 -10.05 -0.46
CA GLY A 109 3.59 -10.12 0.22
C GLY A 109 4.72 -10.17 -0.81
N GLY A 110 4.88 -11.31 -1.47
CA GLY A 110 5.83 -11.50 -2.55
C GLY A 110 6.77 -12.67 -2.28
N ASP A 111 8.08 -12.47 -2.48
CA ASP A 111 9.11 -13.45 -2.16
C ASP A 111 9.65 -13.18 -0.74
N GLY A 112 9.60 -14.14 0.17
CA GLY A 112 10.10 -13.99 1.55
C GLY A 112 9.13 -14.58 2.56
N ASP A 113 9.55 -14.67 3.82
CA ASP A 113 8.63 -15.07 4.90
C ASP A 113 7.90 -13.80 5.39
N ASP A 114 6.66 -13.60 4.95
CA ASP A 114 5.91 -12.35 5.17
C ASP A 114 4.94 -12.45 6.36
N LEU A 115 4.69 -11.31 7.01
CA LEU A 115 3.65 -11.13 8.03
C LEU A 115 2.59 -10.16 7.54
N ILE A 116 1.37 -10.64 7.29
CA ILE A 116 0.32 -9.85 6.65
C ILE A 116 -0.95 -9.82 7.52
N PHE A 117 -1.43 -8.60 7.79
CA PHE A 117 -2.72 -8.31 8.40
C PHE A 117 -3.63 -7.60 7.38
N GLY A 118 -4.79 -8.20 7.06
CA GLY A 118 -5.82 -7.56 6.23
C GLY A 118 -6.43 -6.36 6.95
N GLY A 119 -6.91 -6.61 8.16
CA GLY A 119 -7.46 -5.57 9.02
C GLY A 119 -8.98 -5.64 9.06
N ILE A 120 -9.66 -4.49 9.04
CA ILE A 120 -11.13 -4.42 9.05
C ILE A 120 -11.64 -4.23 7.63
N GLY A 121 -12.37 -5.21 7.14
CA GLY A 121 -13.17 -5.15 5.93
C GLY A 121 -13.05 -6.46 5.16
N ASN A 122 -13.23 -6.42 3.84
CA ASN A 122 -13.19 -7.64 3.05
C ASN A 122 -11.93 -7.61 2.20
N ASP A 123 -10.92 -8.35 2.65
CA ASP A 123 -9.57 -8.24 2.13
C ASP A 123 -9.24 -9.39 1.16
N ASN A 124 -8.29 -9.14 0.27
CA ASN A 124 -7.75 -10.13 -0.65
C ASN A 124 -6.24 -10.17 -0.45
N ILE A 125 -5.77 -11.24 0.19
CA ILE A 125 -4.42 -11.39 0.70
C ILE A 125 -3.74 -12.55 -0.01
N SER A 126 -2.56 -12.29 -0.57
CA SER A 126 -1.64 -13.30 -1.10
C SER A 126 -0.30 -13.20 -0.35
N GLY A 127 0.14 -14.29 0.27
CA GLY A 127 1.48 -14.43 0.87
C GLY A 127 2.54 -14.42 -0.22
N GLY A 128 2.70 -15.54 -0.93
CA GLY A 128 3.54 -15.61 -2.13
C GLY A 128 4.50 -16.79 -2.07
N GLU A 129 5.80 -16.55 -2.23
CA GLU A 129 6.83 -17.57 -2.02
C GLU A 129 7.44 -17.41 -0.62
N GLY A 130 7.30 -18.40 0.26
CA GLY A 130 7.88 -18.33 1.60
C GLY A 130 6.97 -18.98 2.63
N ASN A 131 7.31 -18.87 3.91
CA ASN A 131 6.42 -19.31 4.98
C ASN A 131 5.72 -18.08 5.56
N ASP A 132 4.49 -17.86 5.13
CA ASP A 132 3.79 -16.62 5.41
C ASP A 132 2.81 -16.75 6.58
N ASP A 133 2.71 -15.69 7.38
CA ASP A 133 1.72 -15.56 8.44
C ASP A 133 0.60 -14.60 8.00
N LEU A 134 -0.56 -15.15 7.62
CA LEU A 134 -1.68 -14.40 7.07
C LEU A 134 -2.85 -14.27 8.06
N TYR A 135 -3.20 -13.04 8.40
CA TYR A 135 -4.32 -12.70 9.29
C TYR A 135 -5.38 -11.91 8.50
N GLY A 136 -6.57 -12.48 8.30
CA GLY A 136 -7.68 -11.80 7.60
C GLY A 136 -8.23 -10.63 8.42
N GLY A 137 -8.71 -10.96 9.62
CA GLY A 137 -9.30 -9.97 10.54
C GLY A 137 -10.82 -10.00 10.51
N PRO A 138 -11.51 -8.89 10.81
CA PRO A 138 -12.96 -8.82 10.70
C PRO A 138 -13.45 -8.49 9.28
N GLY A 139 -14.23 -9.40 8.71
CA GLY A 139 -14.94 -9.26 7.44
C GLY A 139 -14.69 -10.46 6.53
N ALA A 140 -15.32 -10.50 5.36
CA ALA A 140 -15.26 -11.71 4.53
C ALA A 140 -14.01 -11.68 3.66
N ASP A 141 -12.96 -12.37 4.10
CA ASP A 141 -11.63 -12.29 3.50
C ASP A 141 -11.35 -13.44 2.54
N PHE A 142 -10.45 -13.18 1.59
CA PHE A 142 -9.85 -14.20 0.73
C PHE A 142 -8.34 -14.25 1.01
N LEU A 143 -7.86 -15.41 1.44
CA LEU A 143 -6.45 -15.63 1.76
C LEU A 143 -5.85 -16.71 0.85
N ASP A 144 -4.66 -16.46 0.33
CA ASP A 144 -3.86 -17.40 -0.45
C ASP A 144 -2.42 -17.37 0.07
N GLY A 145 -1.95 -18.46 0.68
CA GLY A 145 -0.58 -18.55 1.19
C GLY A 145 0.46 -18.63 0.07
N GLY A 146 0.08 -19.14 -1.09
CA GLY A 146 1.02 -19.39 -2.18
C GLY A 146 1.82 -20.68 -1.97
N THR A 147 3.14 -20.59 -1.94
CA THR A 147 4.03 -21.74 -1.79
C THR A 147 4.82 -21.66 -0.50
N GLY A 148 4.85 -22.75 0.26
CA GLY A 148 5.64 -22.86 1.47
C GLY A 148 4.82 -23.53 2.57
N THR A 149 5.14 -23.22 3.82
CA THR A 149 4.33 -23.66 4.97
C THR A 149 3.73 -22.44 5.61
N ASP A 150 2.44 -22.24 5.36
CA ASP A 150 1.78 -20.98 5.69
C ASP A 150 0.91 -21.12 6.95
N TYR A 151 0.79 -20.02 7.68
CA TYR A 151 -0.13 -19.88 8.80
C TYR A 151 -1.29 -18.98 8.38
N PHE A 152 -2.51 -19.40 8.71
CA PHE A 152 -3.71 -18.63 8.47
C PHE A 152 -4.49 -18.40 9.76
N ASP A 153 -4.90 -17.16 9.99
CA ASP A 153 -5.90 -16.77 10.99
C ASP A 153 -6.99 -15.92 10.32
N CYS A 154 -8.14 -16.54 10.06
CA CYS A 154 -9.31 -15.91 9.44
C CYS A 154 -10.15 -15.07 10.42
N GLY A 155 -9.65 -14.80 11.63
CA GLY A 155 -10.39 -14.00 12.59
C GLY A 155 -11.79 -14.53 12.93
N THR A 156 -12.80 -13.65 12.87
CA THR A 156 -14.13 -13.93 13.46
C THR A 156 -15.24 -14.20 12.44
N SER A 157 -14.95 -14.01 11.16
CA SER A 157 -15.89 -14.02 10.03
C SER A 157 -15.82 -15.33 9.26
N SER A 158 -16.63 -15.44 8.20
CA SER A 158 -16.61 -16.59 7.30
C SER A 158 -15.70 -16.26 6.12
N ASP A 159 -14.48 -16.78 6.16
CA ASP A 159 -13.45 -16.41 5.20
C ASP A 159 -13.17 -17.56 4.25
N THR A 160 -12.56 -17.23 3.12
CA THR A 160 -12.21 -18.20 2.09
C THR A 160 -10.70 -18.34 2.01
N ILE A 161 -10.18 -19.57 2.16
CA ILE A 161 -8.76 -19.83 1.90
C ILE A 161 -8.56 -20.68 0.64
N SER A 162 -7.59 -20.29 -0.19
CA SER A 162 -7.07 -21.04 -1.33
C SER A 162 -5.69 -21.63 -1.05
N ASN A 163 -5.29 -22.63 -1.86
CA ASN A 163 -3.96 -23.27 -1.83
C ASN A 163 -3.47 -23.86 -0.50
N VAL A 164 -4.35 -24.06 0.48
CA VAL A 164 -3.98 -24.77 1.73
C VAL A 164 -3.44 -26.17 1.44
N ASN A 165 -2.13 -26.33 1.50
CA ASN A 165 -1.37 -27.57 1.39
C ASN A 165 -1.11 -28.15 2.78
N ILE A 166 -2.15 -28.78 3.33
CA ILE A 166 -2.09 -29.51 4.61
C ILE A 166 -1.02 -30.64 4.57
N SER A 167 -0.60 -31.08 3.38
CA SER A 167 0.49 -32.06 3.23
C SER A 167 1.90 -31.47 3.34
N GLU A 168 2.06 -30.17 3.13
CA GLU A 168 3.36 -29.47 3.18
C GLU A 168 3.58 -28.79 4.52
N GLY A 169 2.51 -28.42 5.24
CA GLY A 169 2.61 -28.02 6.64
C GLY A 169 1.61 -26.97 7.09
N ASP A 170 0.79 -26.43 6.18
CA ASP A 170 -0.03 -25.26 6.46
C ASP A 170 -0.91 -25.42 7.70
N ILE A 171 -0.92 -24.37 8.52
CA ILE A 171 -1.63 -24.31 9.78
C ILE A 171 -2.76 -23.32 9.62
N VAL A 172 -4.00 -23.82 9.69
CA VAL A 172 -5.19 -22.98 9.63
C VAL A 172 -5.83 -22.90 11.00
N THR A 173 -5.95 -21.68 11.52
CA THR A 173 -6.62 -21.36 12.77
C THR A 173 -7.82 -20.44 12.48
N ALA A 174 -8.90 -20.58 13.25
CA ALA A 174 -10.16 -19.85 13.10
C ALA A 174 -11.10 -20.26 11.94
N ASN A 175 -12.17 -19.48 11.72
CA ASN A 175 -13.38 -19.81 10.93
C ASN A 175 -13.17 -19.81 9.41
N CYS A 176 -12.09 -20.43 8.96
CA CYS A 176 -11.74 -20.50 7.56
C CYS A 176 -12.54 -21.57 6.82
N GLU A 177 -13.32 -21.18 5.82
CA GLU A 177 -13.89 -22.10 4.84
C GLU A 177 -12.88 -22.32 3.71
N LYS A 178 -12.29 -23.52 3.67
CA LYS A 178 -11.39 -23.90 2.57
C LYS A 178 -12.17 -23.98 1.26
N MET A 179 -11.63 -23.37 0.18
CA MET A 179 -12.12 -23.62 -1.18
C MET A 179 -11.87 -25.09 -1.57
N THR A 180 -12.88 -25.95 -1.37
CA THR A 180 -12.92 -27.27 -1.98
C THR A 180 -13.39 -27.12 -3.43
N ARG A 181 -12.47 -27.30 -4.38
CA ARG A 181 -12.82 -27.53 -5.80
C ARG A 181 -13.61 -28.83 -5.97
#